data_AF-A0A935MWG3-F1
#
_entry.id   AF-A0A935MWG3-F1
#
_cell.length_a   1.000
_cell.length_b   1.000
_cell.length_c   1.000
_cell.angle_alpha   90.00
_cell.angle_beta   90.00
_cell.angle_gamma   90.00
#
_symmetry.space_group_name_H-M   'P 1'
#
loop_
_entity.id
_entity.type
_entity.pdbx_description
1 polymer ?
#
loop_
_entity_poly.entity_id
_entity_poly.type
_entity_poly.pdbx_seq_one_letter_code
_entity_poly.pdbx_strand_id
1 'polypeptide(L)'
;MGPVVFILLCWILYKKVYLQPDFDLRWQHIKDSLHNPLLWLVVLLMIVNWALESRKWQLLMAPLEKLSFLTAFKSVLAGCSITMLTPNRIGEYGGRILYINENNRLKAISHTILGSMSQLFVTLLMGTAGLVYFRFIGGQGKMLNIILSPFLLNILLYISVLVCIGLLLLYLRAGFW
;
A
#
# COMPACT_ATOMS: atom_id res chain seq x y z
N MET A 1 10.42 -20.65 -14.55
CA MET A 1 9.23 -20.50 -13.65
C MET A 1 8.43 -19.24 -13.93
N GLY A 2 9.03 -18.04 -13.99
CA GLY A 2 8.30 -16.78 -14.28
C GLY A 2 7.46 -16.77 -15.57
N PRO A 3 7.98 -17.20 -16.74
CA PRO A 3 7.22 -17.21 -17.99
C PRO A 3 6.00 -18.16 -17.95
N VAL A 4 6.16 -19.30 -17.26
CA VAL A 4 5.09 -20.30 -17.10
C VAL A 4 3.97 -19.76 -16.22
N VAL A 5 4.31 -19.09 -15.11
CA VAL A 5 3.32 -18.42 -14.24
C VAL A 5 2.61 -17.29 -14.97
N PHE A 6 3.33 -16.50 -15.79
CA PHE A 6 2.74 -15.44 -16.59
C PHE A 6 1.74 -15.98 -17.62
N ILE A 7 2.12 -17.00 -18.40
CA ILE A 7 1.24 -17.65 -19.38
C ILE A 7 0.00 -18.25 -18.69
N LEU A 8 0.18 -18.86 -17.53
CA LEU A 8 -0.91 -19.48 -16.76
C LEU A 8 -1.86 -18.41 -16.18
N LEU A 9 -1.34 -17.28 -15.70
CA LEU A 9 -2.15 -16.14 -15.26
C LEU A 9 -2.92 -15.50 -16.43
N CYS A 10 -2.27 -15.29 -17.58
CA CYS A 10 -2.92 -14.80 -18.79
C CYS A 10 -4.04 -15.74 -19.26
N TRP A 11 -3.81 -17.05 -19.20
CA TRP A 11 -4.82 -18.04 -19.56
C TRP A 11 -6.00 -18.06 -18.57
N ILE A 12 -5.75 -17.97 -17.26
CA ILE A 12 -6.81 -17.86 -16.24
C ILE A 12 -7.63 -16.58 -16.43
N LEU A 13 -6.97 -15.45 -16.68
CA LEU A 13 -7.64 -14.17 -16.94
C LEU A 13 -8.48 -14.24 -18.21
N TYR A 14 -7.93 -14.77 -19.31
CA TYR A 14 -8.67 -14.97 -20.56
C TYR A 14 -9.92 -15.84 -20.34
N LYS A 15 -9.77 -16.97 -19.63
CA LYS A 15 -10.88 -17.88 -19.36
C LYS A 15 -11.96 -17.23 -18.47
N LYS A 16 -11.56 -16.43 -17.48
CA LYS A 16 -12.50 -15.66 -16.63
C LYS A 16 -13.23 -14.55 -17.38
N VAL A 17 -12.60 -13.92 -18.36
CA VAL A 17 -13.19 -12.85 -19.17
C VAL A 17 -14.10 -13.42 -20.27
N TYR A 18 -13.69 -14.52 -20.92
CA TYR A 18 -14.43 -15.13 -22.03
C TYR A 18 -15.64 -15.97 -21.58
N LEU A 19 -15.58 -16.62 -20.40
CA LEU A 19 -16.72 -17.38 -19.86
C LEU A 19 -17.76 -16.50 -19.16
N GLN A 20 -17.56 -15.18 -19.09
CA GLN A 20 -18.55 -14.28 -18.51
C GLN A 20 -19.58 -13.89 -19.58
N PRO A 21 -20.87 -14.15 -19.35
CA PRO A 21 -21.93 -13.92 -20.35
C PRO A 21 -22.23 -12.44 -20.62
N ASP A 22 -21.71 -11.50 -19.83
CA ASP A 22 -22.05 -10.06 -19.89
C ASP A 22 -20.88 -9.16 -20.32
N PHE A 23 -20.05 -9.61 -21.28
CA PHE A 23 -18.87 -8.84 -21.71
C PHE A 23 -19.23 -7.46 -22.27
N ASP A 24 -20.24 -7.39 -23.14
CA ASP A 24 -20.65 -6.14 -23.80
C ASP A 24 -21.16 -5.10 -22.80
N LEU A 25 -21.91 -5.54 -21.79
CA LEU A 25 -22.49 -4.69 -20.75
C LEU A 25 -21.39 -4.13 -19.82
N ARG A 26 -20.36 -4.93 -19.51
CA ARG A 26 -19.18 -4.46 -18.75
C ARG A 26 -18.32 -3.48 -19.56
N TRP A 27 -18.20 -3.71 -20.87
CA TRP A 27 -17.47 -2.80 -21.74
C TRP A 27 -18.13 -1.42 -21.80
N GLN A 28 -19.47 -1.37 -21.83
CA GLN A 28 -20.22 -0.13 -21.69
C GLN A 28 -19.98 0.54 -20.34
N HIS A 29 -20.06 -0.21 -19.22
CA HIS A 29 -19.77 0.34 -17.89
C HIS A 29 -18.35 0.91 -17.75
N ILE A 30 -17.34 0.32 -18.40
CA ILE A 30 -15.98 0.87 -18.40
C ILE A 30 -15.94 2.22 -19.13
N LYS A 31 -16.59 2.32 -20.29
CA LYS A 31 -16.68 3.59 -21.05
C LYS A 31 -17.42 4.67 -20.26
N ASP A 32 -18.51 4.31 -19.60
CA ASP A 32 -19.27 5.24 -18.78
C ASP A 32 -18.46 5.69 -17.55
N SER A 33 -17.65 4.79 -16.99
CA SER A 33 -16.75 5.10 -15.86
C SER A 33 -15.66 6.11 -16.21
N LEU A 34 -15.21 6.20 -17.47
CA LEU A 34 -14.23 7.20 -17.92
C LEU A 34 -14.77 8.63 -17.85
N HIS A 35 -16.09 8.80 -17.97
CA HIS A 35 -16.76 10.09 -17.87
C HIS A 35 -17.02 10.50 -16.41
N ASN A 36 -16.83 9.58 -15.46
CA ASN A 36 -17.06 9.86 -14.05
C ASN A 36 -15.90 10.71 -13.48
N PRO A 37 -16.17 11.92 -12.92
CA PRO A 37 -15.13 12.76 -12.33
C PRO A 37 -14.39 12.09 -11.17
N LEU A 38 -15.01 11.11 -10.50
CA LEU A 38 -14.37 10.33 -9.44
C LEU A 38 -13.16 9.55 -9.95
N LEU A 39 -13.15 9.09 -11.20
CA LEU A 39 -12.00 8.40 -11.79
C LEU A 39 -10.79 9.32 -11.85
N TRP A 40 -10.98 10.55 -12.30
CA TRP A 40 -9.92 11.56 -12.38
C TRP A 40 -9.41 11.96 -10.99
N LEU A 41 -10.31 12.02 -10.00
CA LEU A 41 -9.92 12.22 -8.61
C LEU A 41 -9.04 11.08 -8.10
N VAL A 42 -9.37 9.81 -8.41
CA VAL A 42 -8.56 8.64 -8.02
C VAL A 42 -7.18 8.69 -8.68
N VAL A 43 -7.11 9.03 -9.98
CA VAL A 43 -5.83 9.20 -10.69
C VAL A 43 -4.97 10.29 -10.04
N LEU A 44 -5.58 11.43 -9.70
CA LEU A 44 -4.89 12.52 -9.00
C LEU A 44 -4.39 12.07 -7.62
N LEU A 45 -5.24 11.41 -6.83
CA LEU A 45 -4.87 10.85 -5.52
C LEU A 45 -3.71 9.86 -5.63
N MET A 46 -3.64 9.09 -6.71
CA MET A 46 -2.54 8.16 -6.96
C MET A 46 -1.21 8.89 -7.21
N ILE A 47 -1.22 9.97 -7.99
CA ILE A 47 -0.04 10.82 -8.20
C ILE A 47 0.40 11.47 -6.88
N VAL A 48 -0.55 12.00 -6.11
CA VAL A 48 -0.28 12.59 -4.79
C VAL A 48 0.33 11.53 -3.86
N ASN A 49 -0.20 10.31 -3.85
CA ASN A 49 0.33 9.21 -3.05
C ASN A 49 1.80 8.91 -3.41
N TRP A 50 2.14 8.77 -4.69
CA TRP A 50 3.52 8.55 -5.11
C TRP A 50 4.44 9.72 -4.77
N ALA A 51 3.95 10.97 -4.86
CA ALA A 51 4.72 12.15 -4.47
C ALA A 51 5.02 12.17 -2.96
N LEU A 52 4.04 11.86 -2.12
CA LEU A 52 4.22 11.74 -0.66
C LEU A 52 5.19 10.62 -0.31
N GLU A 53 5.08 9.47 -0.97
CA GLU A 53 5.97 8.34 -0.75
C GLU A 53 7.40 8.66 -1.17
N SER A 54 7.57 9.41 -2.26
CA SER A 54 8.87 9.88 -2.73
C SER A 54 9.50 10.89 -1.77
N ARG A 55 8.69 11.79 -1.20
CA ARG A 55 9.16 12.74 -0.18
C ARG A 55 9.56 12.02 1.11
N LYS A 56 8.75 11.04 1.55
CA LYS A 56 9.06 10.18 2.69
C LYS A 56 10.39 9.43 2.47
N TRP A 57 10.56 8.86 1.29
CA TRP A 57 11.80 8.18 0.90
C TRP A 57 13.01 9.12 0.91
N GLN A 58 12.86 10.32 0.37
CA GLN A 58 13.90 11.35 0.39
C GLN A 58 14.33 11.70 1.83
N LEU A 59 13.38 11.83 2.75
CA LEU A 59 13.66 12.13 4.17
C LEU A 59 14.36 10.96 4.87
N LEU A 60 13.93 9.72 4.62
CA LEU A 60 14.56 8.52 5.17
C LEU A 60 16.00 8.33 4.66
N MET A 61 16.28 8.77 3.43
CA MET A 61 17.61 8.68 2.82
C MET A 61 18.53 9.84 3.19
N ALA A 62 18.00 10.99 3.64
CA ALA A 62 18.81 12.18 3.93
C ALA A 62 20.03 11.95 4.85
N PRO A 63 20.00 11.05 5.86
CA PRO A 63 21.17 10.73 6.67
C PRO A 63 22.26 9.92 5.94
N LEU A 64 21.89 9.17 4.89
CA LEU A 64 22.79 8.32 4.11
C LEU A 64 23.33 9.04 2.88
N GLU A 65 22.43 9.68 2.12
CA GLU A 65 22.73 10.29 0.84
C GLU A 65 21.73 11.39 0.50
N LYS A 66 22.23 12.53 0.02
CA LYS A 66 21.37 13.65 -0.41
C LYS A 66 20.76 13.34 -1.78
N LEU A 67 19.56 12.77 -1.78
CA LEU A 67 18.79 12.54 -3.00
C LEU A 67 17.96 13.78 -3.38
N SER A 68 17.93 14.11 -4.67
CA SER A 68 16.95 15.04 -5.21
C SER A 68 15.55 14.43 -5.18
N PHE A 69 14.50 15.26 -5.12
CA PHE A 69 13.12 14.76 -5.14
C PHE A 69 12.82 13.95 -6.42
N LEU A 70 13.34 14.39 -7.58
CA LEU A 70 13.19 13.69 -8.86
C LEU A 70 13.86 12.32 -8.83
N THR A 71 15.04 12.20 -8.23
CA THR A 71 15.73 10.91 -8.07
C THR A 71 14.93 9.99 -7.15
N ALA A 72 14.43 10.52 -6.02
CA ALA A 72 13.57 9.76 -5.11
C ALA A 72 12.27 9.30 -5.79
N PHE A 73 11.67 10.14 -6.63
CA PHE A 73 10.45 9.81 -7.38
C PHE A 73 10.68 8.71 -8.42
N LYS A 74 11.76 8.79 -9.20
CA LYS A 74 12.16 7.73 -10.13
C LYS A 74 12.42 6.41 -9.40
N SER A 75 13.09 6.48 -8.25
CA SER A 75 13.37 5.33 -7.39
C SER A 75 12.10 4.66 -6.87
N VAL A 76 11.09 5.43 -6.44
CA VAL A 76 9.79 4.89 -5.99
C VAL A 76 9.04 4.23 -7.15
N LEU A 77 8.98 4.87 -8.32
CA LEU A 77 8.33 4.30 -9.51
C LEU A 77 9.02 3.03 -10.02
N ALA A 78 10.36 2.99 -10.00
CA ALA A 78 11.12 1.79 -10.33
C ALA A 78 10.81 0.66 -9.32
N GLY A 79 10.75 0.98 -8.03
CA GLY A 79 10.29 0.06 -6.98
C GLY A 79 8.90 -0.51 -7.26
N CYS A 80 7.92 0.34 -7.58
CA CYS A 80 6.56 -0.10 -7.94
C CYS A 80 6.55 -1.01 -9.19
N SER A 81 7.33 -0.66 -10.21
CA SER A 81 7.41 -1.42 -11.47
C SER A 81 8.00 -2.81 -11.25
N ILE A 82 9.10 -2.90 -10.50
CA ILE A 82 9.76 -4.18 -10.19
C ILE A 82 8.87 -5.00 -9.23
N THR A 83 8.16 -4.35 -8.31
CA THR A 83 7.17 -5.01 -7.42
C THR A 83 6.05 -5.69 -8.21
N MET A 84 5.59 -5.10 -9.31
CA MET A 84 4.59 -5.73 -10.18
C MET A 84 5.14 -6.94 -10.94
N LEU A 85 6.43 -6.92 -11.27
CA LEU A 85 7.10 -7.99 -12.02
C LEU A 85 7.61 -9.13 -11.13
N THR A 86 7.83 -8.87 -9.85
CA THR A 86 8.37 -9.85 -8.90
C THR A 86 7.28 -10.42 -7.98
N PRO A 87 7.18 -11.75 -7.83
CA PRO A 87 6.28 -12.33 -6.85
C PRO A 87 6.69 -11.92 -5.41
N ASN A 88 5.70 -11.80 -4.53
CA ASN A 88 5.89 -11.51 -3.10
C ASN A 88 6.45 -10.11 -2.73
N ARG A 89 6.19 -9.07 -3.54
CA ARG A 89 6.60 -7.66 -3.30
C ARG A 89 8.09 -7.41 -3.02
N ILE A 90 8.96 -8.38 -3.36
CA ILE A 90 10.42 -8.29 -3.16
C ILE A 90 11.02 -7.12 -3.96
N GLY A 91 10.36 -6.73 -5.05
CA GLY A 91 10.78 -5.63 -5.93
C GLY A 91 10.78 -4.22 -5.32
N GLU A 92 10.07 -3.99 -4.20
CA GLU A 92 10.00 -2.67 -3.56
C GLU A 92 11.39 -2.25 -3.06
N TYR A 93 12.13 -3.20 -2.51
CA TYR A 93 13.52 -3.03 -2.08
C TYR A 93 14.45 -2.90 -3.29
N GLY A 94 14.30 -3.80 -4.27
CA GLY A 94 15.14 -3.86 -5.46
C GLY A 94 15.14 -2.57 -6.27
N GLY A 95 13.98 -1.99 -6.55
CA GLY A 95 13.91 -0.75 -7.33
C GLY A 95 14.40 0.49 -6.59
N ARG A 96 14.31 0.49 -5.25
CA ARG A 96 14.77 1.61 -4.43
C ARG A 96 16.29 1.68 -4.24
N ILE A 97 16.97 0.52 -4.26
CA ILE A 97 18.44 0.45 -4.15
C ILE A 97 19.19 0.71 -5.46
N LEU A 98 18.50 0.66 -6.62
CA LEU A 98 19.12 0.90 -7.93
C LEU A 98 19.69 2.31 -8.08
N TYR A 99 19.13 3.28 -7.36
CA TYR A 99 19.53 4.68 -7.42
C TYR A 99 20.40 5.12 -6.22
N ILE A 100 20.98 4.16 -5.49
CA ILE A 100 21.78 4.40 -4.28
C ILE A 100 23.19 3.83 -4.46
N ASN A 101 24.18 4.56 -3.95
CA ASN A 101 25.58 4.13 -3.97
C ASN A 101 25.80 2.78 -3.28
N GLU A 102 26.70 1.98 -3.83
CA GLU A 102 26.90 0.57 -3.41
C GLU A 102 27.23 0.43 -1.92
N ASN A 103 28.06 1.34 -1.38
CA ASN A 103 28.42 1.39 0.04
C ASN A 103 27.22 1.62 0.98
N ASN A 104 26.13 2.22 0.49
CA ASN A 104 24.95 2.56 1.29
C ASN A 104 23.76 1.62 1.06
N ARG A 105 23.85 0.66 0.13
CA ARG A 105 22.73 -0.23 -0.23
C ARG A 105 22.21 -1.05 0.95
N LEU A 106 23.09 -1.58 1.80
CA LEU A 106 22.67 -2.35 2.98
C LEU A 106 21.88 -1.50 3.98
N LYS A 107 22.32 -0.26 4.22
CA LYS A 107 21.59 0.68 5.09
C LYS A 107 20.28 1.11 4.45
N ALA A 108 20.26 1.29 3.13
CA ALA A 108 19.04 1.64 2.39
C ALA A 108 17.93 0.59 2.47
N ILE A 109 18.29 -0.71 2.55
CA ILE A 109 17.32 -1.78 2.80
C ILE A 109 16.65 -1.58 4.17
N SER A 110 17.41 -1.31 5.22
CA SER A 110 16.87 -1.05 6.56
C SER A 110 15.91 0.15 6.58
N HIS A 111 16.27 1.26 5.93
CA HIS A 111 15.37 2.41 5.81
C HIS A 111 14.14 2.13 4.93
N THR A 112 14.23 1.22 3.96
CA THR A 112 13.06 0.79 3.19
C THR A 112 12.07 0.07 4.10
N ILE A 113 12.55 -0.82 4.97
CA ILE A 113 11.72 -1.49 5.98
C ILE A 113 11.05 -0.46 6.90
N LEU A 114 11.80 0.55 7.38
CA LEU A 114 11.21 1.66 8.16
C LEU A 114 10.13 2.42 7.38
N GLY A 115 10.37 2.63 6.08
CA GLY A 115 9.40 3.23 5.16
C GLY A 115 8.12 2.41 5.03
N SER A 116 8.21 1.09 4.94
CA SER A 116 7.04 0.20 4.87
C SER A 116 6.34 0.07 6.24
N MET A 117 7.10 0.06 7.36
CA MET A 117 6.55 0.08 8.72
C MET A 117 5.74 1.34 9.00
N SER A 118 6.25 2.51 8.62
CA SER A 118 5.50 3.78 8.79
C SER A 118 4.19 3.79 8.00
N GLN A 119 4.18 3.23 6.79
CA GLN A 119 2.96 3.09 5.98
C GLN A 119 1.95 2.12 6.61
N LEU A 120 2.43 0.98 7.11
CA LEU A 120 1.60 0.00 7.81
C LEU A 120 1.02 0.58 9.10
N PHE A 121 1.82 1.35 9.85
CA PHE A 121 1.36 2.07 11.04
C PHE A 121 0.22 3.05 10.72
N VAL A 122 0.38 3.90 9.70
CA VAL A 122 -0.67 4.84 9.28
C VAL A 122 -1.94 4.10 8.84
N THR A 123 -1.79 2.99 8.12
CA THR A 123 -2.92 2.16 7.66
C THR A 123 -3.70 1.59 8.84
N LEU A 124 -3.01 1.03 9.83
CA LEU A 124 -3.64 0.48 11.03
C LEU A 124 -4.27 1.56 11.90
N LEU A 125 -3.62 2.72 12.01
CA LEU A 125 -4.15 3.86 12.77
C LEU A 125 -5.46 4.36 12.15
N MET A 126 -5.48 4.55 10.83
CA MET A 126 -6.70 4.95 10.10
C MET A 126 -7.79 3.87 10.18
N GLY A 127 -7.42 2.59 10.05
CA GLY A 127 -8.37 1.48 10.21
C GLY A 127 -8.97 1.42 11.62
N THR A 128 -8.15 1.62 12.65
CA THR A 128 -8.60 1.66 14.05
C THR A 128 -9.53 2.86 14.29
N ALA A 129 -9.18 4.05 13.78
CA ALA A 129 -10.04 5.22 13.84
C ALA A 129 -11.38 4.98 13.14
N GLY A 130 -11.38 4.31 11.98
CA GLY A 130 -12.60 3.92 11.27
C GLY A 130 -13.48 2.98 12.08
N LEU A 131 -12.89 1.96 12.74
CA LEU A 131 -13.62 1.05 13.63
C LEU A 131 -14.26 1.80 14.81
N VAL A 132 -13.53 2.72 15.43
CA VAL A 132 -14.04 3.59 16.50
C VAL A 132 -15.20 4.45 15.98
N TYR A 133 -15.04 5.09 14.82
CA TYR A 133 -16.09 5.90 14.22
C TYR A 133 -17.37 5.10 13.97
N PHE A 134 -17.29 3.94 13.32
CA PHE A 134 -18.46 3.11 13.05
C PHE A 134 -19.13 2.60 14.33
N ARG A 135 -18.35 2.30 15.37
CA ARG A 135 -18.85 1.74 16.63
C ARG A 135 -19.55 2.77 17.52
N PHE A 136 -19.01 3.99 17.60
CA PHE A 136 -19.43 5.00 18.58
C PHE A 136 -20.16 6.20 17.97
N ILE A 137 -19.82 6.59 16.73
CA ILE A 137 -20.28 7.86 16.14
C ILE A 137 -21.27 7.60 14.99
N GLY A 138 -20.98 6.66 14.10
CA GLY A 138 -21.67 6.50 12.82
C GLY A 138 -23.09 5.94 12.88
N GLY A 139 -23.71 5.76 14.05
CA GLY A 139 -25.07 5.22 14.22
C GLY A 139 -25.26 3.75 13.78
N GLN A 140 -24.35 3.20 12.99
CA GLN A 140 -24.33 1.83 12.46
C GLN A 140 -23.74 0.80 13.44
N GLY A 141 -23.42 1.19 14.69
CA GLY A 141 -22.95 0.26 15.71
C GLY A 141 -23.90 -0.92 15.94
N LYS A 142 -25.21 -0.73 15.72
CA LYS A 142 -26.20 -1.81 15.73
C LYS A 142 -26.00 -2.82 14.59
N MET A 143 -25.70 -2.36 13.38
CA MET A 143 -25.44 -3.25 12.23
C MET A 143 -24.13 -4.03 12.41
N LEU A 144 -23.10 -3.38 12.95
CA LEU A 144 -21.83 -4.03 13.26
C LEU A 144 -21.98 -5.11 14.34
N ASN A 145 -22.84 -4.88 15.35
CA ASN A 145 -23.16 -5.86 16.39
C ASN A 145 -24.01 -7.05 15.89
N ILE A 146 -24.69 -6.92 14.74
CA ILE A 146 -25.43 -8.02 14.10
C ILE A 146 -24.46 -8.94 13.35
N ILE A 147 -23.42 -8.37 12.71
CA ILE A 147 -22.43 -9.12 11.93
C ILE A 147 -21.35 -9.74 12.83
N LEU A 148 -20.91 -9.01 13.84
CA LEU A 148 -19.89 -9.42 14.81
C LEU A 148 -20.45 -9.32 16.21
N SER A 149 -20.25 -10.36 17.03
CA SER A 149 -20.57 -10.29 18.44
C SER A 149 -19.88 -9.07 19.07
N PRO A 150 -20.56 -8.27 19.91
CA PRO A 150 -19.98 -7.09 20.54
C PRO A 150 -18.73 -7.42 21.37
N PHE A 151 -18.61 -8.65 21.89
CA PHE A 151 -17.41 -9.14 22.57
C PHE A 151 -16.21 -9.23 21.61
N LEU A 152 -16.40 -9.83 20.43
CA LEU A 152 -15.34 -9.98 19.43
C LEU A 152 -14.90 -8.62 18.87
N LEU A 153 -15.82 -7.69 18.71
CA LEU A 153 -15.54 -6.33 18.27
C LEU A 153 -14.65 -5.59 19.28
N ASN A 154 -14.92 -5.72 20.57
CA ASN A 154 -14.07 -5.15 21.62
C ASN A 154 -12.66 -5.77 21.60
N ILE A 155 -12.56 -7.09 21.46
CA ILE A 155 -11.26 -7.77 21.32
C ILE A 155 -10.49 -7.21 20.11
N LEU A 156 -11.15 -7.10 18.96
CA LEU A 156 -10.53 -6.57 17.74
C LEU A 156 -10.03 -5.13 17.94
N LEU A 157 -10.83 -4.27 18.60
CA LEU A 157 -10.42 -2.91 18.93
C LEU A 157 -9.20 -2.90 19.85
N TYR A 158 -9.21 -3.65 20.95
CA TYR A 158 -8.06 -3.72 21.86
C TYR A 158 -6.80 -4.24 21.18
N ILE A 159 -6.92 -5.29 20.35
CA ILE A 159 -5.79 -5.82 19.56
C ILE A 159 -5.28 -4.76 18.59
N SER A 160 -6.16 -4.08 17.85
CA SER A 160 -5.77 -3.07 16.87
C SER A 160 -5.00 -1.89 17.52
N VAL A 161 -5.46 -1.44 18.70
CA VAL A 161 -4.79 -0.40 19.48
C VAL A 161 -3.44 -0.91 20.00
N LEU A 162 -3.38 -2.12 20.56
CA LEU A 162 -2.15 -2.72 21.07
C LEU A 162 -1.10 -2.86 19.95
N VAL A 163 -1.51 -3.33 18.77
CA VAL A 163 -0.64 -3.44 17.60
C VAL A 163 -0.16 -2.06 17.13
N CYS A 164 -1.03 -1.05 17.11
CA CYS A 164 -0.62 0.32 16.79
C CYS A 164 0.43 0.85 17.77
N ILE A 165 0.24 0.64 19.08
CA ILE A 165 1.20 1.04 20.11
C ILE A 165 2.52 0.28 19.94
N GLY A 166 2.46 -1.04 19.75
CA GLY A 166 3.65 -1.87 19.54
C GLY A 166 4.46 -1.43 18.32
N LEU A 167 3.79 -1.16 17.20
CA LEU A 167 4.43 -0.66 15.99
C LEU A 167 5.02 0.74 16.16
N LEU A 168 4.34 1.63 16.88
CA LEU A 168 4.86 2.96 17.20
C LEU A 168 6.15 2.85 18.02
N LEU A 169 6.15 2.00 19.06
CA LEU A 169 7.34 1.78 19.90
C LEU A 169 8.50 1.18 19.09
N LEU A 170 8.22 0.21 18.21
CA LEU A 170 9.23 -0.36 17.33
C LEU A 170 9.78 0.68 16.35
N TYR A 171 8.90 1.50 15.76
CA TYR A 171 9.29 2.57 14.84
C TYR A 171 10.18 3.61 15.53
N LEU A 172 9.80 4.06 16.73
CA LEU A 172 10.60 5.00 17.52
C LEU A 172 11.96 4.39 17.87
N ARG A 173 11.99 3.14 18.37
CA ARG A 173 13.24 2.46 18.71
C ARG A 173 14.17 2.32 17.50
N ALA A 174 13.64 2.01 16.33
CA ALA A 174 14.43 1.80 15.13
C ALA A 174 14.91 3.11 14.48
N GLY A 175 14.27 4.26 14.79
CA GLY A 175 14.75 5.58 14.41
C GLY A 175 15.92 6.12 15.24
N PHE A 176 16.29 5.46 16.35
CA PHE A 176 17.42 5.84 17.21
C PHE A 176 18.74 5.12 16.86
N TRP A 177 18.77 4.27 15.83
CA TRP A 177 19.97 3.60 15.30
C TRP A 177 20.35 4.14 13.93
#